data_AF-A0A349PWB3-F1
#
_entry.id   AF-A0A349PWB3-F1
#
_cell.length_a   1.000
_cell.length_b   1.000
_cell.length_c   1.000
_cell.angle_alpha   90.00
_cell.angle_beta   90.00
_cell.angle_gamma   90.00
#
_symmetry.space_group_name_H-M   'P 1'
#
loop_
_entity.id
_entity.type
_entity.pdbx_description
1 polymer ?
#
loop_
_entity_poly.entity_id
_entity_poly.type
_entity_poly.pdbx_seq_one_letter_code
_entity_poly.pdbx_strand_id
1 'polypeptide(L)' 'MGLLAGYLSKMKNGHISAIRFSTLAAICDVLKCQPGDILEYSPEEKITKF' A
#
# COMPACT_ATOMS: atom_id res chain seq x y z
N MET A 1 23.13 -11.83 3.91
CA MET A 1 21.77 -12.43 3.92
C MET A 1 20.76 -11.30 4.04
N GLY A 2 20.22 -10.85 2.90
CA GLY A 2 19.37 -9.66 2.81
C GLY A 2 17.93 -10.04 2.53
N LEU A 3 17.09 -10.08 3.57
CA LEU A 3 15.65 -10.36 3.45
C LEU A 3 14.77 -9.11 3.60
N LEU A 4 15.38 -7.91 3.75
CA LEU A 4 14.64 -6.66 3.96
C LEU A 4 14.52 -5.77 2.70
N ALA A 5 15.40 -5.97 1.70
CA ALA A 5 15.45 -5.12 0.51
C ALA A 5 14.34 -5.40 -0.53
N GLY A 6 13.75 -6.61 -0.52
CA GLY A 6 12.76 -7.01 -1.52
C GLY A 6 11.35 -6.46 -1.27
N TYR A 7 10.98 -6.23 -0.01
CA TYR A 7 9.63 -5.77 0.35
C TYR A 7 9.40 -4.29 -0.01
N LEU A 8 10.44 -3.46 0.14
CA LEU A 8 10.37 -2.04 -0.21
C LEU A 8 10.25 -1.82 -1.74
N SER A 9 10.89 -2.68 -2.54
CA SER A 9 10.88 -2.55 -4.01
C SER A 9 9.50 -2.82 -4.63
N LYS A 10 8.70 -3.73 -4.03
CA LYS A 10 7.35 -4.08 -4.52
C LYS A 10 6.29 -3.04 -4.18
N MET A 11 6.42 -2.35 -3.05
CA MET A 11 5.51 -1.25 -2.69
C MET A 11 5.71 -0.05 -3.63
N LYS A 12 6.97 0.27 -3.99
CA LYS A 12 7.29 1.41 -4.86
C LYS A 12 6.70 1.31 -6.27
N ASN A 13 6.52 0.09 -6.79
CA ASN A 13 6.05 -0.15 -8.16
C ASN A 13 4.51 -0.34 -8.26
N GLY A 14 3.74 -0.03 -7.20
CA GLY A 14 2.27 -0.11 -7.25
C GLY A 14 1.70 -1.53 -7.44
N HIS A 15 2.53 -2.58 -7.30
CA HIS A 15 2.18 -3.97 -7.61
C HIS A 15 1.65 -4.73 -6.37
N ILE A 16 0.83 -4.07 -5.55
CA ILE A 16 0.20 -4.70 -4.38
C ILE A 16 -1.24 -5.07 -4.76
N SER A 17 -1.47 -6.35 -5.03
CA SER A 17 -2.81 -6.87 -5.36
C SER A 17 -3.72 -6.99 -4.13
N ALA A 18 -3.14 -7.06 -2.93
CA ALA A 18 -3.90 -7.11 -1.68
C ALA A 18 -3.05 -6.63 -0.50
N ILE A 19 -3.65 -5.85 0.40
CA ILE A 19 -3.04 -5.42 1.67
C ILE A 19 -3.91 -5.90 2.83
N ARG A 20 -3.29 -6.37 3.92
CA ARG A 20 -4.02 -6.70 5.15
C ARG A 20 -4.48 -5.42 5.82
N PHE A 21 -5.69 -5.42 6.38
CA PHE A 21 -6.22 -4.28 7.12
C PHE A 21 -5.30 -3.87 8.29
N SER A 22 -4.66 -4.84 8.97
CA SER A 22 -3.69 -4.54 10.04
C SER A 22 -2.45 -3.78 9.54
N THR A 23 -1.99 -4.06 8.32
CA THR A 23 -0.88 -3.31 7.71
C THR A 23 -1.32 -1.91 7.32
N LEU A 24 -2.53 -1.76 6.75
CA LEU A 24 -3.08 -0.44 6.45
C LEU A 24 -3.26 0.39 7.73
N ALA A 25 -3.76 -0.19 8.81
CA ALA A 25 -3.91 0.46 10.11
C ALA A 25 -2.55 0.90 10.71
N ALA A 26 -1.50 0.11 10.56
CA ALA A 26 -0.16 0.48 11.00
C ALA A 26 0.40 1.68 10.20
N ILE A 27 0.09 1.77 8.91
CA ILE A 27 0.45 2.94 8.08
C ILE A 27 -0.30 4.18 8.57
N CYS A 28 -1.59 4.04 8.86
CA CYS A 28 -2.43 5.10 9.40
C CYS A 28 -1.95 5.64 10.76
N ASP A 29 -1.43 4.78 11.62
CA ASP A 29 -0.87 5.18 12.93
C ASP A 29 0.30 6.17 12.77
N VAL A 30 1.17 5.92 11.78
CA VAL A 30 2.31 6.78 11.46
C VAL A 30 1.87 8.07 10.75
N LEU A 31 0.93 7.97 9.82
CA LEU A 31 0.44 9.11 9.02
C LEU A 31 -0.62 9.95 9.74
N LYS A 32 -1.09 9.51 10.92
CA LYS A 32 -2.19 10.11 11.68
C LYS A 32 -3.46 10.32 10.85
N CYS A 33 -3.84 9.31 10.08
CA CYS A 33 -5.07 9.30 9.28
C CYS A 33 -5.92 8.07 9.60
N GLN A 34 -7.09 7.94 8.97
CA GLN A 34 -7.88 6.70 9.03
C GLN A 34 -7.63 5.84 7.78
N PRO A 35 -7.85 4.51 7.86
CA PRO A 35 -7.69 3.64 6.70
C PRO A 35 -8.63 4.02 5.54
N GLY A 36 -9.79 4.60 5.84
CA GLY A 36 -10.70 5.15 4.83
C GLY A 36 -10.12 6.31 4.04
N ASP A 37 -9.25 7.14 4.63
CA ASP A 37 -8.62 8.29 3.94
C ASP A 37 -7.64 7.85 2.85
N ILE A 38 -7.11 6.63 2.94
CA ILE A 38 -6.12 6.07 1.99
C ILE A 38 -6.82 5.31 0.85
N LEU A 39 -8.02 4.79 1.10
CA LEU A 39 -8.74 3.96 0.16
C LEU A 39 -9.57 4.84 -0.78
N GLU A 40 -9.19 4.87 -2.05
CA GLU A 40 -9.97 5.48 -3.12
C GLU A 40 -10.59 4.39 -4.01
N TYR A 41 -11.90 4.46 -4.24
CA TYR A 41 -12.58 3.60 -5.19
C TYR A 41 -12.48 4.22 -6.59
N SER A 42 -11.75 3.57 -7.50
CA SER A 42 -11.72 3.92 -8.92
C SER A 42 -12.48 2.87 -9.73
N PRO A 43 -13.61 3.22 -10.38
CA PRO A 43 -14.39 2.28 -11.19
C PRO A 43 -13.68 1.82 -12.47
N GLU A 44 -12.65 2.57 -12.91
CA GLU A 44 -11.71 2.14 -13.93
C GLU A 44 -10.44 1.63 -13.24
N GLU A 45 -10.04 0.38 -13.51
CA GLU A 45 -8.83 -0.25 -12.98
C GLU A 45 -7.58 0.41 -13.61
N LYS A 46 -7.29 1.65 -13.21
CA LYS A 46 -6.02 2.31 -13.50
C LYS A 46 -5.03 1.83 -12.46
N ILE A 47 -4.47 0.65 -12.70
CA ILE A 47 -3.16 0.31 -12.12
C ILE A 47 -2.21 1.36 -12.70
N THR A 48 -1.96 2.43 -11.94
CA THR A 48 -1.01 3.48 -12.29
C THR A 48 0.34 2.83 -12.53
N LYS A 49 0.64 2.58 -13.81
CA LYS A 49 1.98 2.26 -14.29
C LYS A 49 2.83 3.51 -14.08
N PHE A 50 3.70 3.47 -13.07
CA PHE A 50 4.87 4.32 -12.96
C PHE A 50 6.11 3.46 -13.23
#